data_AF-A0A844G7X7-F1
#
_entry.id   AF-A0A844G7X7-F1
#
_cell.length_a   1.000
_cell.length_b   1.000
_cell.length_c   1.000
_cell.angle_alpha   90.00
_cell.angle_beta   90.00
_cell.angle_gamma   90.00
#
_symmetry.space_group_name_H-M   'P 1'
#
loop_
_entity.id
_entity.type
_entity.pdbx_description
1 polymer ?
#
loop_
_entity_poly.entity_id
_entity_poly.type
_entity_poly.pdbx_seq_one_letter_code
_entity_poly.pdbx_strand_id
1 'polypeptide(L)'
;MNRTMDRYVGRAAMFMARAIQREYRQNDSIAFSTLVNSIHPEKPFPLARDVKAYVKYARYVEEGTRGSYKGLPPTRPLAEWLRIRHGLSEHEAKRRAFGLARFIQIHGTRARPAFKLSIKTNPA
;
A
#
# COMPACT_ATOMS: atom_id res chain seq x y z
N MET A 1 30.67 -7.51 21.14
CA MET A 1 29.65 -8.35 20.48
C MET A 1 28.42 -7.56 20.02
N ASN A 2 27.79 -6.75 20.89
CA ASN A 2 26.55 -6.00 20.56
C ASN A 2 26.63 -5.06 19.35
N ARG A 3 27.75 -4.34 19.13
CA ARG A 3 27.88 -3.39 17.99
C ARG A 3 27.90 -4.09 16.63
N THR A 4 28.51 -5.28 16.56
CA THR A 4 28.60 -6.07 15.32
C THR A 4 27.25 -6.66 14.96
N MET A 5 26.55 -7.22 15.95
CA MET A 5 25.20 -7.74 15.78
C MET A 5 24.21 -6.64 15.39
N ASP A 6 24.24 -5.49 16.07
CA ASP A 6 23.42 -4.31 15.76
C ASP A 6 23.60 -3.85 14.30
N ARG A 7 24.84 -3.89 13.80
CA ARG A 7 25.17 -3.58 12.40
C ARG A 7 24.58 -4.59 11.42
N TYR A 8 24.69 -5.89 11.71
CA TYR A 8 24.14 -6.93 10.84
C TYR A 8 22.61 -6.92 10.82
N VAL A 9 21.97 -6.79 11.97
CA VAL A 9 20.51 -6.66 12.07
C VAL A 9 20.04 -5.39 11.37
N GLY A 10 20.75 -4.26 11.53
CA GLY A 10 20.47 -3.02 10.80
C GLY A 10 20.57 -3.17 9.29
N ARG A 11 21.61 -3.88 8.79
CA ARG A 11 21.75 -4.19 7.36
C ARG A 11 20.63 -5.09 6.85
N ALA A 12 20.26 -6.12 7.60
CA ALA A 12 19.16 -7.01 7.25
C ALA A 12 17.83 -6.24 7.14
N ALA A 13 17.56 -5.34 8.08
CA ALA A 13 16.35 -4.50 8.05
C ALA A 13 16.33 -3.55 6.85
N MET A 14 17.46 -2.91 6.52
CA MET A 14 17.58 -2.09 5.32
C MET A 14 17.41 -2.90 4.03
N PHE A 15 17.93 -4.12 4.00
CA PHE A 15 17.73 -5.02 2.87
C PHE A 15 16.25 -5.39 2.71
N MET A 16 15.56 -5.72 3.81
CA MET A 16 14.13 -6.00 3.82
C MET A 16 13.31 -4.81 3.35
N ALA A 17 13.58 -3.60 3.86
CA ALA A 17 12.90 -2.38 3.41
C ALA A 17 13.05 -2.17 1.90
N ARG A 18 14.26 -2.36 1.35
CA ARG A 18 14.51 -2.28 -0.10
C ARG A 18 13.79 -3.37 -0.89
N ALA A 19 13.69 -4.59 -0.34
CA ALA A 19 12.95 -5.67 -0.96
C ALA A 19 11.45 -5.33 -1.05
N ILE A 20 10.83 -4.90 0.05
CA ILE A 20 9.44 -4.46 0.09
C ILE A 20 9.19 -3.32 -0.91
N GLN A 21 10.09 -2.32 -0.94
CA GLN A 21 10.00 -1.22 -1.88
C GLN A 21 10.05 -1.68 -3.35
N ARG A 22 10.84 -2.72 -3.67
CA ARG A 22 10.87 -3.30 -5.01
C ARG A 22 9.56 -4.03 -5.34
N GLU A 23 9.05 -4.83 -4.42
CA GLU A 23 7.80 -5.57 -4.62
C GLU A 23 6.61 -4.63 -4.87
N TYR A 24 6.47 -3.56 -4.07
CA TYR A 24 5.43 -2.56 -4.34
C TYR A 24 5.56 -1.90 -5.72
N ARG A 25 6.80 -1.67 -6.19
CA ARG A 25 7.04 -1.12 -7.54
C ARG A 25 6.64 -2.10 -8.64
N GLN A 26 6.74 -3.40 -8.40
CA GLN A 26 6.40 -4.44 -9.37
C GLN A 26 4.91 -4.81 -9.36
N ASN A 27 4.25 -4.77 -8.19
CA ASN A 27 2.84 -5.16 -8.03
C ASN A 27 1.82 -4.08 -8.46
N ASP A 28 2.25 -3.04 -9.18
CA ASP A 28 1.38 -1.96 -9.69
C ASP A 28 0.48 -1.34 -8.60
N SER A 29 0.85 -1.48 -7.33
CA SER A 29 0.03 -1.12 -6.15
C SER A 29 0.11 0.36 -5.85
N ILE A 30 0.85 1.08 -6.68
CA ILE A 30 1.29 2.44 -6.48
C ILE A 30 0.47 3.35 -7.38
N ALA A 31 -0.41 4.14 -6.78
CA ALA A 31 -0.87 5.38 -7.40
C ALA A 31 0.20 6.49 -7.28
N PHE A 32 0.96 6.52 -6.17
CA PHE A 32 1.99 7.51 -5.87
C PHE A 32 3.20 6.91 -5.15
N SER A 33 4.41 7.44 -5.40
CA SER A 33 5.67 6.99 -4.77
C SER A 33 5.70 7.14 -3.24
N THR A 34 4.77 7.91 -2.66
CA THR A 34 4.67 8.19 -1.22
C THR A 34 4.64 6.93 -0.36
N LEU A 35 3.90 5.88 -0.77
CA LEU A 35 3.87 4.62 -0.03
C LEU A 35 5.27 4.00 0.05
N VAL A 36 5.92 3.83 -1.12
CA VAL A 36 7.25 3.22 -1.23
C VAL A 36 8.29 4.02 -0.44
N ASN A 37 8.26 5.33 -0.56
CA ASN A 37 9.20 6.22 0.11
C ASN A 37 8.94 6.31 1.63
N SER A 38 7.78 5.87 2.12
CA SER A 38 7.47 5.83 3.54
C SER A 38 7.93 4.55 4.24
N ILE A 39 8.59 3.62 3.54
CA ILE A 39 8.97 2.32 4.11
C ILE A 39 10.38 2.41 4.66
N HIS A 40 10.50 2.31 5.97
CA HIS A 40 11.80 2.39 6.66
C HIS A 40 11.89 1.41 7.83
N PRO A 41 13.12 0.98 8.17
CA PRO A 41 13.34 0.21 9.38
C PRO A 41 13.27 1.10 10.63
N GLU A 42 12.55 0.64 11.64
CA GLU A 42 12.48 1.21 12.98
C GLU A 42 13.28 0.33 13.94
N LYS A 43 13.86 0.94 14.98
CA LYS A 43 14.59 0.24 16.04
C LYS A 43 13.77 0.31 17.34
N PRO A 44 12.80 -0.60 17.55
CA PRO A 44 12.01 -0.60 18.79
C PRO A 44 12.84 -1.03 20.01
N PHE A 45 13.80 -1.95 19.82
CA PHE A 45 14.69 -2.45 20.87
C PHE A 45 16.12 -2.66 20.34
N PRO A 46 17.14 -2.79 21.20
CA PRO A 46 18.55 -2.88 20.79
C PRO A 46 18.88 -3.91 19.71
N LEU A 47 18.15 -5.04 19.65
CA LEU A 47 18.36 -6.11 18.67
C LEU A 47 17.14 -6.40 17.77
N ALA A 48 16.06 -5.65 17.92
CA ALA A 48 14.89 -5.76 17.05
C ALA A 48 14.94 -4.70 15.96
N ARG A 49 14.42 -5.05 14.78
CA ARG A 49 14.15 -4.10 13.71
C ARG A 49 12.80 -4.42 13.10
N ASP A 50 11.91 -3.46 13.14
CA ASP A 50 10.64 -3.55 12.42
C ASP A 50 10.79 -2.83 11.09
N VAL A 51 10.15 -3.30 10.04
CA VAL A 51 10.03 -2.55 8.79
C VAL A 51 8.58 -2.18 8.59
N LYS A 52 8.29 -0.88 8.59
CA LYS A 52 6.92 -0.35 8.56
C LYS A 52 6.76 0.68 7.46
N ALA A 53 5.54 0.76 6.92
CA ALA A 53 5.09 1.87 6.11
C ALA A 53 4.42 2.92 7.01
N TYR A 54 4.80 4.19 6.87
CA TYR A 54 4.30 5.27 7.73
C TYR A 54 3.06 5.99 7.18
N VAL A 55 2.60 5.66 5.98
CA VAL A 55 1.35 6.22 5.43
C VAL A 55 0.13 5.51 6.00
N LYS A 56 -0.86 6.29 6.46
CA LYS A 56 -2.11 5.77 7.05
C LYS A 56 -2.87 4.81 6.14
N TYR A 57 -2.75 4.99 4.82
CA TYR A 57 -3.46 4.17 3.84
C TYR A 57 -2.76 2.85 3.50
N ALA A 58 -1.53 2.60 3.99
CA ALA A 58 -0.77 1.38 3.69
C ALA A 58 -1.57 0.12 4.03
N ARG A 59 -2.29 0.14 5.17
CA ARG A 59 -3.16 -0.95 5.60
C ARG A 59 -4.22 -1.31 4.54
N TYR A 60 -4.84 -0.33 3.90
CA TYR A 60 -5.86 -0.57 2.88
C TYR A 60 -5.29 -1.07 1.56
N VAL A 61 -3.99 -0.87 1.32
CA VAL A 61 -3.27 -1.48 0.18
C VAL A 61 -2.98 -2.94 0.48
N GLU A 62 -2.53 -3.25 1.69
CA GLU A 62 -2.21 -4.61 2.12
C GLU A 62 -3.45 -5.49 2.28
N GLU A 63 -4.49 -4.99 2.95
CA GLU A 63 -5.68 -5.77 3.33
C GLU A 63 -6.84 -5.59 2.33
N GLY A 64 -6.80 -4.55 1.51
CA GLY A 64 -7.97 -4.12 0.74
C GLY A 64 -9.03 -3.46 1.64
N THR A 65 -10.22 -3.28 1.10
CA THR A 65 -11.39 -2.81 1.85
C THR A 65 -12.58 -3.71 1.57
N ARG A 66 -13.44 -3.89 2.57
CA ARG A 66 -14.71 -4.57 2.39
C ARG A 66 -15.68 -3.67 1.62
N GLY A 67 -16.46 -4.28 0.73
CA GLY A 67 -17.63 -3.62 0.15
C GLY A 67 -18.70 -3.27 1.18
N SER A 68 -19.68 -2.50 0.74
CA SER A 68 -20.85 -2.06 1.49
C SER A 68 -20.55 -1.24 2.75
N TYR A 69 -19.47 -0.46 2.76
CA TYR A 69 -19.19 0.48 3.84
C TYR A 69 -20.07 1.74 3.75
N LYS A 70 -20.27 2.41 4.89
CA LYS A 70 -21.10 3.62 4.99
C LYS A 70 -20.36 4.80 4.33
N GLY A 71 -21.04 5.45 3.39
CA GLY A 71 -20.51 6.62 2.67
C GLY A 71 -19.85 6.28 1.33
N LEU A 72 -19.69 7.32 0.51
CA LEU A 72 -19.06 7.22 -0.80
C LEU A 72 -17.58 7.62 -0.68
N PRO A 73 -16.64 6.90 -1.32
CA PRO A 73 -15.26 7.36 -1.37
C PRO A 73 -15.16 8.71 -2.11
N PRO A 74 -14.16 9.54 -1.76
CA PRO A 74 -14.02 10.87 -2.34
C PRO A 74 -13.77 10.77 -3.86
N THR A 75 -14.60 11.47 -4.64
CA THR A 75 -14.57 11.40 -6.11
C THR A 75 -13.42 12.20 -6.73
N ARG A 76 -12.95 13.27 -6.07
CA ARG A 76 -11.86 14.12 -6.60
C ARG A 76 -10.55 13.36 -6.77
N PRO A 77 -10.04 12.60 -5.77
CA PRO A 77 -8.85 11.76 -5.96
C PRO A 77 -9.05 10.67 -7.03
N LEU A 78 -10.26 10.11 -7.13
CA LEU A 78 -10.59 9.10 -8.15
C LEU A 78 -10.58 9.69 -9.57
N ALA A 79 -11.08 10.91 -9.74
CA ALA A 79 -11.02 11.64 -11.02
C ALA A 79 -9.57 11.93 -11.40
N GLU A 80 -8.74 12.37 -10.45
CA GLU A 80 -7.33 12.62 -10.70
C GLU A 80 -6.58 11.34 -11.08
N TRP A 81 -6.84 10.24 -10.38
CA TRP A 81 -6.31 8.93 -10.73
C TRP A 81 -6.76 8.48 -12.14
N LEU A 82 -8.03 8.66 -12.49
CA LEU A 82 -8.55 8.35 -13.83
C LEU A 82 -7.86 9.18 -14.92
N ARG A 83 -7.60 10.46 -14.66
CA ARG A 83 -6.87 11.34 -15.57
C ARG A 83 -5.43 10.85 -15.79
N ILE A 84 -4.72 10.51 -14.71
CA ILE A 84 -3.31 10.08 -14.78
C ILE A 84 -3.18 8.68 -15.38
N ARG A 85 -3.98 7.71 -14.92
CA ARG A 85 -3.85 6.30 -15.32
C ARG A 85 -4.49 5.99 -16.67
N HIS A 86 -5.56 6.69 -17.03
CA HIS A 86 -6.33 6.41 -18.25
C HIS A 86 -6.34 7.57 -19.27
N GLY A 87 -5.57 8.64 -19.03
CA GLY A 87 -5.45 9.75 -19.99
C GLY A 87 -6.75 10.50 -20.27
N LEU A 88 -7.74 10.39 -19.37
CA LEU A 88 -9.05 11.00 -19.60
C LEU A 88 -8.99 12.53 -19.48
N SER A 89 -9.87 13.22 -20.22
CA SER A 89 -10.09 14.65 -19.99
C SER A 89 -10.65 14.91 -18.58
N GLU A 90 -10.47 16.11 -18.04
CA GLU A 90 -10.97 16.47 -16.71
C GLU A 90 -12.48 16.25 -16.58
N HIS A 91 -13.24 16.62 -17.61
CA HIS A 91 -14.69 16.49 -17.64
C HIS A 91 -15.13 15.01 -17.65
N GLU A 92 -14.47 14.16 -18.42
CA GLU A 92 -14.76 12.72 -18.45
C GLU A 92 -14.35 12.03 -17.14
N ALA A 93 -13.20 12.40 -16.58
CA ALA A 93 -12.71 11.84 -15.33
C ALA A 93 -13.68 12.13 -14.17
N LYS A 94 -14.19 13.36 -14.07
CA LYS A 94 -15.21 13.75 -13.07
C LYS A 94 -16.49 12.94 -13.21
N ARG A 95 -16.99 12.75 -14.43
CA ARG A 95 -18.21 11.94 -14.69
C ARG A 95 -18.01 10.48 -14.30
N ARG A 96 -16.87 9.87 -14.66
CA ARG A 96 -16.59 8.46 -14.37
C ARG A 96 -16.20 8.20 -12.91
N ALA A 97 -15.68 9.20 -12.21
CA ALA A 97 -15.27 9.07 -10.82
C ALA A 97 -16.43 8.69 -9.88
N PHE A 98 -17.65 9.18 -10.13
CA PHE A 98 -18.82 8.79 -9.33
C PHE A 98 -19.17 7.31 -9.50
N GLY A 99 -19.16 6.81 -10.74
CA GLY A 99 -19.40 5.40 -11.03
C GLY A 99 -18.33 4.50 -10.40
N LEU A 100 -17.05 4.90 -10.49
CA LEU A 100 -15.95 4.21 -9.82
C LEU A 100 -16.12 4.23 -8.29
N ALA A 101 -16.54 5.36 -7.72
CA ALA A 101 -16.77 5.48 -6.30
C ALA A 101 -17.90 4.55 -5.81
N ARG A 102 -18.98 4.44 -6.57
CA ARG A 102 -20.08 3.49 -6.31
C ARG A 102 -19.63 2.04 -6.44
N PHE A 103 -18.82 1.74 -7.45
CA PHE A 103 -18.25 0.40 -7.64
C PHE A 103 -17.38 0.00 -6.44
N ILE A 104 -16.46 0.88 -6.01
CA ILE A 104 -15.62 0.65 -4.83
C ILE A 104 -16.47 0.56 -3.56
N GLN A 105 -17.53 1.37 -3.44
CA GLN A 105 -18.43 1.27 -2.30
C GLN A 105 -19.09 -0.10 -2.23
N ILE A 106 -19.57 -0.65 -3.35
CA ILE A 106 -20.30 -1.93 -3.37
C ILE A 106 -19.35 -3.11 -3.22
N HIS A 107 -18.21 -3.11 -3.91
CA HIS A 107 -17.33 -4.27 -4.01
C HIS A 107 -16.11 -4.20 -3.08
N GLY A 108 -15.77 -3.01 -2.58
CA GLY A 108 -14.53 -2.76 -1.87
C GLY A 108 -13.32 -2.69 -2.81
N THR A 109 -12.13 -2.73 -2.24
CA THR A 109 -10.86 -2.82 -2.96
C THR A 109 -10.18 -4.14 -2.69
N ARG A 110 -9.48 -4.68 -3.70
CA ARG A 110 -8.68 -5.90 -3.55
C ARG A 110 -7.37 -5.58 -2.85
N ALA A 111 -6.97 -6.47 -1.93
CA ALA A 111 -5.64 -6.49 -1.35
C ALA A 111 -4.56 -6.58 -2.44
N ARG A 112 -3.52 -5.76 -2.33
CA ARG A 112 -2.29 -5.84 -3.11
C ARG A 112 -1.08 -5.80 -2.19
N PRO A 113 -0.85 -6.87 -1.43
CA PRO A 113 0.21 -6.89 -0.44
C PRO A 113 1.58 -6.89 -1.09
N ALA A 114 2.58 -6.28 -0.44
CA ALA A 114 3.97 -6.36 -0.87
C ALA A 114 4.53 -7.78 -0.76
N PHE A 115 4.02 -8.57 0.17
CA PHE A 115 4.36 -9.99 0.29
C PHE A 115 3.11 -10.83 0.24
N LYS A 116 3.11 -11.81 -0.66
CA LYS A 116 2.21 -12.95 -0.52
C LYS A 116 2.78 -13.84 0.57
N LEU A 117 2.23 -13.78 1.78
CA LEU A 117 2.54 -14.78 2.81
C LEU A 117 2.35 -16.17 2.18
N SER A 118 3.40 -17.00 2.20
CA SER A 118 3.36 -18.36 1.65
C SER A 118 2.45 -19.29 2.45
N ILE A 119 2.03 -18.86 3.64
CA ILE A 119 1.02 -19.51 4.45
C ILE A 119 -0.33 -19.07 3.91
N LYS A 120 -0.95 -19.89 3.06
CA LYS A 120 -2.39 -19.81 2.81
C LYS A 120 -3.08 -19.89 4.17
N THR A 121 -3.58 -18.77 4.69
CA THR A 121 -4.58 -18.80 5.75
C THR A 121 -5.78 -19.56 5.19
N ASN A 122 -5.92 -20.80 5.64
CA ASN A 122 -7.10 -21.60 5.40
C ASN A 122 -8.29 -20.81 5.97
N PRO A 123 -9.30 -20.41 5.17
CA PRO A 123 -10.52 -19.87 5.76
C PRO A 123 -11.16 -21.00 6.58
N ALA A 124 -11.22 -20.80 7.90
CA ALA A 124 -12.06 -21.59 8.79
C ALA A 124 -13.54 -21.33 8.49
#